data_AF-A0A9P9J3A8-F1
#
_entry.id   AF-A0A9P9J3A8-F1
#
_cell.length_a   1.000
_cell.length_b   1.000
_cell.length_c   1.000
_cell.angle_alpha   90.00
_cell.angle_beta   90.00
_cell.angle_gamma   90.00
#
_symmetry.space_group_name_H-M   'P 1'
#
loop_
_entity.id
_entity.type
_entity.pdbx_description
1 polymer ?
#
loop_
_entity_poly.entity_id
_entity_poly.type
_entity_poly.pdbx_seq_one_letter_code
_entity_poly.pdbx_strand_id
1 'polypeptide(L)'
;MATVPEIPVSSSRLGYEDEVNFCSRCRVIVADVTPSESLDDKYRTHHFTAQDLDLAAKAGCMFCRRIADKIWWRSGGSRPPGSTVLSSVGGSSDEFTWYSWSDPKVVPEVDDVSIFVNEPVDTLKGRESCMLRVAFDPLLDQKHFPATIATNNLGSDTSWEQATSWLVHCLENHKSCVHQYSGPWYPTRLINVGKPGDSTVNLCLTATSNMDGPYITLSHRWGLGEMVKLKSGNLQQYLHEIPLTDLPQTFTDAIQVARSLQVRYIWIDSLCIIQDSAEDWLVESAQMQNVYRRSFLNISATGAGDSSGNGALFRHRSLDAGWVAWTTERRKGQRFLVYDREYWNDQLIDSELNRRAWVLQERMLAPRVLHSGDKQLFWECHELEACESKRNMNLGPRIKPGPPLDAKTDLAYELWAEIVSRYTPCSVTKESDKLVAISGIARQLSTTLQDEYLAGLWRSNLVECLSWIAQNPEGLSRPTVYRAPSWSWASVASSVRYFHFGVPQVAEPQVTIEQVCVTPESGDYFGQIRDGFVKLRGSM
;
A
#
# COMPACT_ATOMS: atom_id res chain seq x y z
N MET A 1 -21.05 -17.91 15.34
CA MET A 1 -19.82 -18.22 14.57
C MET A 1 -20.28 -18.48 13.16
N ALA A 2 -20.01 -17.57 12.21
CA ALA A 2 -20.31 -17.84 10.81
C ALA A 2 -19.38 -18.97 10.34
N THR A 3 -19.96 -20.02 9.77
CA THR A 3 -19.23 -21.14 9.18
C THR A 3 -18.37 -20.62 8.02
N VAL A 4 -17.05 -20.82 8.11
CA VAL A 4 -16.10 -20.52 7.04
C VAL A 4 -16.49 -21.38 5.82
N PRO A 5 -16.64 -20.80 4.60
CA PRO A 5 -16.93 -21.58 3.41
C PRO A 5 -15.84 -22.62 3.16
N GLU A 6 -16.22 -23.86 2.80
CA GLU A 6 -15.26 -24.88 2.38
C GLU A 6 -14.72 -24.52 0.99
N ILE A 7 -13.42 -24.20 0.90
CA ILE A 7 -12.77 -23.81 -0.37
C ILE A 7 -11.85 -24.95 -0.85
N PRO A 8 -12.02 -25.49 -2.07
CA PRO A 8 -11.16 -26.55 -2.59
C PRO A 8 -9.77 -26.03 -2.95
N VAL A 9 -8.72 -26.79 -2.57
CA VAL A 9 -7.32 -26.52 -2.93
C VAL A 9 -6.75 -27.74 -3.65
N SER A 10 -6.24 -27.57 -4.88
CA SER A 10 -5.54 -28.62 -5.63
C SER A 10 -4.02 -28.48 -5.47
N SER A 11 -3.29 -29.60 -5.45
CA SER A 11 -1.84 -29.61 -5.21
C SER A 11 -1.10 -30.19 -6.41
N SER A 12 -0.48 -29.35 -7.23
CA SER A 12 0.56 -29.78 -8.18
C SER A 12 1.78 -28.86 -8.07
N ARG A 13 2.98 -29.44 -7.95
CA ARG A 13 4.26 -28.74 -7.80
C ARG A 13 5.19 -29.14 -8.97
N LEU A 14 5.73 -28.16 -9.68
CA LEU A 14 6.73 -28.34 -10.74
C LEU A 14 8.15 -28.02 -10.20
N GLY A 15 9.16 -28.77 -10.65
CA GLY A 15 10.57 -28.66 -10.25
C GLY A 15 11.33 -27.54 -10.96
N TYR A 16 12.48 -27.13 -10.40
CA TYR A 16 13.25 -25.94 -10.78
C TYR A 16 14.72 -26.26 -11.06
N GLU A 17 15.22 -26.04 -12.28
CA GLU A 17 16.63 -26.26 -12.67
C GLU A 17 17.27 -25.18 -13.59
N ASP A 18 16.66 -24.00 -13.80
CA ASP A 18 17.28 -23.00 -14.70
C ASP A 18 18.18 -21.97 -13.98
N GLU A 19 19.41 -21.81 -14.45
CA GLU A 19 20.39 -20.81 -14.01
C GLU A 19 19.89 -19.37 -14.28
N VAL A 20 19.85 -18.57 -13.22
CA VAL A 20 19.55 -17.14 -13.28
C VAL A 20 20.58 -16.40 -14.16
N ASN A 21 20.10 -15.60 -15.12
CA ASN A 21 20.97 -14.81 -16.00
C ASN A 21 21.45 -13.51 -15.32
N PHE A 22 22.75 -13.44 -15.01
CA PHE A 22 23.45 -12.23 -14.56
C PHE A 22 24.54 -11.81 -15.54
N CYS A 23 24.67 -10.50 -15.79
CA CYS A 23 25.80 -9.95 -16.54
C CYS A 23 27.10 -10.09 -15.72
N SER A 24 28.26 -9.98 -16.38
CA SER A 24 29.57 -10.13 -15.73
C SER A 24 29.76 -9.23 -14.51
N ARG A 25 29.19 -8.01 -14.52
CA ARG A 25 29.28 -7.07 -13.40
C ARG A 25 28.37 -7.41 -12.23
N CYS A 26 27.13 -7.82 -12.49
CA CYS A 26 26.25 -8.31 -11.42
C CYS A 26 26.79 -9.62 -10.83
N ARG A 27 27.44 -10.48 -11.63
CA ARG A 27 28.14 -11.66 -11.11
C ARG A 27 29.24 -11.27 -10.13
N VAL A 28 29.95 -10.16 -10.36
CA VAL A 28 30.91 -9.62 -9.38
C VAL A 28 30.17 -9.19 -8.13
N ILE A 29 29.13 -8.34 -8.19
CA ILE A 29 28.33 -7.96 -7.00
C ILE A 29 27.92 -9.20 -6.19
N VAL A 30 27.47 -10.23 -6.88
CA VAL A 30 26.95 -11.45 -6.27
C VAL A 30 28.07 -12.36 -5.71
N ALA A 31 29.29 -12.29 -6.26
CA ALA A 31 30.46 -13.05 -5.82
C ALA A 31 31.34 -12.31 -4.79
N ASP A 32 31.34 -10.98 -4.82
CA ASP A 32 32.21 -10.06 -4.10
C ASP A 32 31.57 -9.65 -2.76
N VAL A 33 31.60 -10.59 -1.81
CA VAL A 33 30.95 -10.45 -0.49
C VAL A 33 31.96 -10.23 0.66
N THR A 34 33.14 -9.69 0.36
CA THR A 34 34.08 -9.19 1.39
C THR A 34 33.82 -7.70 1.62
N PRO A 35 33.31 -7.28 2.80
CA PRO A 35 33.41 -5.89 3.21
C PRO A 35 34.89 -5.54 3.24
N SER A 36 35.31 -4.55 2.47
CA SER A 36 36.61 -3.97 2.73
C SER A 36 36.55 -3.25 4.08
N GLU A 37 37.55 -3.47 4.92
CA GLU A 37 37.73 -2.72 6.17
C GLU A 37 38.16 -1.26 5.90
N SER A 38 38.46 -0.91 4.65
CA SER A 38 38.84 0.43 4.22
C SER A 38 37.61 1.24 3.75
N LEU A 39 37.53 2.51 4.18
CA LEU A 39 36.50 3.46 3.72
C LEU A 39 36.60 3.77 2.21
N ASP A 40 37.78 3.58 1.61
CA ASP A 40 38.05 3.89 0.19
C ASP A 40 37.58 2.80 -0.79
N ASP A 41 37.38 1.55 -0.34
CA ASP A 41 36.87 0.43 -1.16
C ASP A 41 35.34 0.22 -1.02
N LYS A 42 34.66 1.10 -0.29
CA LYS A 42 33.24 0.95 0.07
C LYS A 42 32.29 1.05 -1.13
N TYR A 43 32.72 1.75 -2.18
CA TYR A 43 31.92 2.03 -3.36
C TYR A 43 32.59 1.43 -4.59
N ARG A 44 31.85 0.59 -5.32
CA ARG A 44 32.35 -0.08 -6.53
C ARG A 44 31.44 0.23 -7.72
N THR A 45 32.02 0.42 -8.89
CA THR A 45 31.29 0.69 -10.13
C THR A 45 30.40 -0.48 -10.53
N HIS A 46 29.13 -0.21 -10.84
CA HIS A 46 28.22 -1.19 -11.42
C HIS A 46 28.10 -1.04 -12.95
N HIS A 47 27.86 0.16 -13.49
CA HIS A 47 27.91 0.45 -14.94
C HIS A 47 28.41 1.87 -15.17
N PHE A 48 29.26 2.06 -16.18
CA PHE A 48 29.82 3.36 -16.52
C PHE A 48 28.83 4.27 -17.25
N THR A 49 27.88 3.70 -18.01
CA THR A 49 26.87 4.49 -18.75
C THR A 49 25.45 3.92 -18.58
N ALA A 50 24.44 4.77 -18.82
CA ALA A 50 23.04 4.35 -18.87
C ALA A 50 22.78 3.32 -19.97
N GLN A 51 23.49 3.45 -21.09
CA GLN A 51 23.39 2.54 -22.23
C GLN A 51 23.91 1.14 -21.89
N ASP A 52 24.99 1.02 -21.13
CA ASP A 52 25.53 -0.28 -20.72
C ASP A 52 24.59 -1.03 -19.78
N LEU A 53 24.01 -0.31 -18.81
CA LEU A 53 23.01 -0.86 -17.90
C LEU A 53 21.80 -1.38 -18.68
N ASP A 54 21.35 -0.59 -19.64
CA ASP A 54 20.21 -0.89 -20.50
C ASP A 54 20.46 -2.10 -21.43
N LEU A 55 21.64 -2.17 -22.04
CA LEU A 55 22.04 -3.33 -22.84
C LEU A 55 22.09 -4.60 -21.99
N ALA A 56 22.63 -4.53 -20.78
CA ALA A 56 22.65 -5.68 -19.86
C ALA A 56 21.24 -6.10 -19.44
N ALA A 57 20.35 -5.14 -19.17
CA ALA A 57 18.94 -5.40 -18.88
C ALA A 57 18.23 -6.10 -20.06
N LYS A 58 18.39 -5.58 -21.28
CA LYS A 58 17.86 -6.17 -22.52
C LYS A 58 18.44 -7.54 -22.84
N ALA A 59 19.70 -7.78 -22.48
CA ALA A 59 20.36 -9.08 -22.61
C ALA A 59 19.87 -10.11 -21.57
N GLY A 60 18.91 -9.74 -20.71
CA GLY A 60 18.27 -10.64 -19.76
C GLY A 60 18.88 -10.63 -18.37
N CYS A 61 19.82 -9.70 -18.06
CA CYS A 61 20.30 -9.57 -16.70
C CYS A 61 19.20 -9.03 -15.79
N MET A 62 18.67 -9.88 -14.90
CA MET A 62 17.54 -9.50 -14.03
C MET A 62 17.87 -8.36 -13.08
N PHE A 63 19.09 -8.30 -12.55
CA PHE A 63 19.53 -7.23 -11.66
C PHE A 63 19.57 -5.87 -12.36
N CYS A 64 20.22 -5.81 -13.54
CA CYS A 64 20.25 -4.62 -14.37
C CYS A 64 18.83 -4.19 -14.79
N ARG A 65 17.96 -5.16 -15.15
CA ARG A 65 16.57 -4.86 -15.51
C ARG A 65 15.79 -4.21 -14.37
N ARG A 66 15.97 -4.68 -13.13
CA ARG A 66 15.31 -4.09 -11.95
C ARG A 66 15.79 -2.67 -11.68
N ILE A 67 17.09 -2.43 -11.74
CA ILE A 67 17.68 -1.09 -11.59
C ILE A 67 17.13 -0.17 -12.68
N ALA A 68 17.10 -0.64 -13.92
CA ALA A 68 16.66 0.14 -15.06
C ALA A 68 15.16 0.46 -15.01
N ASP A 69 14.31 -0.51 -14.63
CA ASP A 69 12.88 -0.30 -14.38
C ASP A 69 12.67 0.81 -13.33
N LYS A 70 13.43 0.82 -12.23
CA LYS A 70 13.32 1.85 -11.18
C LYS A 70 13.76 3.24 -11.65
N ILE A 71 14.86 3.32 -12.39
CA ILE A 71 15.38 4.60 -12.90
C ILE A 71 14.37 5.21 -13.89
N TRP A 72 13.94 4.44 -14.90
CA TRP A 72 13.09 4.99 -15.95
C TRP A 72 11.64 5.20 -15.54
N TRP A 73 11.16 4.48 -14.53
CA TRP A 73 9.87 4.79 -13.89
C TRP A 73 9.84 6.23 -13.35
N ARG A 74 10.95 6.70 -12.75
CA ARG A 74 11.03 8.06 -12.19
C ARG A 74 11.00 9.16 -13.25
N SER A 75 11.42 8.88 -14.48
CA SER A 75 11.39 9.82 -15.61
C SER A 75 10.04 9.86 -16.37
N GLY A 76 8.94 9.47 -15.72
CA GLY A 76 7.60 9.49 -16.34
C GLY A 76 7.38 8.38 -17.37
N GLY A 77 8.03 7.22 -17.22
CA GLY A 77 7.85 6.05 -18.07
C GLY A 77 8.48 6.15 -19.46
N SER A 78 9.04 7.30 -19.82
CA SER A 78 9.76 7.47 -21.09
C SER A 78 11.24 7.13 -20.90
N ARG A 79 11.68 6.05 -21.56
CA ARG A 79 13.09 5.69 -21.67
C ARG A 79 13.80 6.76 -22.50
N PRO A 80 14.80 7.48 -21.97
CA PRO A 80 15.42 8.58 -22.69
C PRO A 80 16.08 8.07 -23.98
N PRO A 81 15.71 8.60 -25.16
CA PRO A 81 16.38 8.25 -26.40
C PRO A 81 17.77 8.89 -26.41
N GLY A 82 18.83 8.08 -26.28
CA GLY A 82 20.20 8.46 -26.61
C GLY A 82 20.84 9.54 -25.74
N SER A 83 20.76 9.45 -24.41
CA SER A 83 21.41 10.43 -23.54
C SER A 83 22.94 10.30 -23.53
N THR A 84 23.56 11.40 -23.95
CA THR A 84 25.00 11.66 -23.95
C THR A 84 25.54 11.71 -22.52
N VAL A 85 26.78 11.24 -22.35
CA VAL A 85 27.59 11.31 -21.13
C VAL A 85 27.50 12.72 -20.51
N LEU A 86 27.13 12.83 -19.24
CA LEU A 86 27.09 14.09 -18.50
C LEU A 86 27.93 13.98 -17.23
N SER A 87 28.84 14.94 -17.09
CA SER A 87 29.92 15.00 -16.12
C SER A 87 29.49 15.51 -14.74
N SER A 88 29.87 14.74 -13.73
CA SER A 88 30.33 15.09 -12.37
C SER A 88 29.43 15.92 -11.43
N VAL A 89 29.10 15.33 -10.25
CA VAL A 89 29.67 15.74 -8.93
C VAL A 89 29.69 14.56 -7.93
N GLY A 90 30.87 14.02 -7.63
CA GLY A 90 31.19 13.33 -6.37
C GLY A 90 31.18 11.80 -6.41
N GLY A 91 32.34 11.23 -6.74
CA GLY A 91 32.62 9.86 -7.20
C GLY A 91 33.48 10.02 -8.45
N SER A 92 34.42 9.12 -8.76
CA SER A 92 35.19 9.17 -10.02
C SER A 92 34.22 9.51 -11.17
N SER A 93 34.51 10.60 -11.89
CA SER A 93 33.59 11.38 -12.73
C SER A 93 32.97 10.64 -13.93
N ASP A 94 33.21 9.34 -14.04
CA ASP A 94 32.99 8.54 -15.25
C ASP A 94 31.97 7.39 -15.03
N GLU A 95 31.38 7.28 -13.83
CA GLU A 95 30.55 6.13 -13.42
C GLU A 95 29.05 6.47 -13.35
N PHE A 96 28.22 5.88 -14.20
CA PHE A 96 26.76 6.08 -14.18
C PHE A 96 26.07 5.42 -12.98
N THR A 97 26.51 4.24 -12.55
CA THR A 97 26.00 3.56 -11.35
C THR A 97 27.11 2.92 -10.53
N TRP A 98 26.98 2.96 -9.20
CA TRP A 98 27.90 2.33 -8.24
C TRP A 98 27.11 1.67 -7.10
N TYR A 99 27.74 0.78 -6.33
CA TYR A 99 27.11 0.06 -5.22
C TYR A 99 27.98 0.05 -3.97
N SER A 100 27.35 -0.07 -2.80
CA SER A 100 28.02 -0.32 -1.51
C SER A 100 27.27 -1.35 -0.69
N TRP A 101 28.00 -2.20 0.02
CA TRP A 101 27.42 -3.08 1.02
C TRP A 101 27.16 -2.33 2.34
N SER A 102 26.09 -2.72 3.03
CA SER A 102 25.77 -2.22 4.37
C SER A 102 26.78 -2.75 5.39
N ASP A 103 27.12 -1.93 6.38
CA ASP A 103 28.05 -2.33 7.44
C ASP A 103 27.39 -3.42 8.32
N PRO A 104 27.97 -4.64 8.40
CA PRO A 104 27.43 -5.73 9.21
C PRO A 104 27.32 -5.36 10.70
N LYS A 105 28.06 -4.37 11.20
CA LYS A 105 27.97 -3.88 12.58
C LYS A 105 26.72 -3.04 12.84
N VAL A 106 26.12 -2.47 11.79
CA VAL A 106 24.94 -1.59 11.86
C VAL A 106 23.65 -2.37 11.64
N VAL A 107 23.65 -3.35 10.73
CA VAL A 107 22.49 -4.20 10.43
C VAL A 107 22.95 -5.67 10.42
N PRO A 108 23.09 -6.33 11.59
CA PRO A 108 23.72 -7.65 11.71
C PRO A 108 22.97 -8.78 11.00
N GLU A 109 21.68 -8.57 10.74
CA GLU A 109 20.74 -9.61 10.31
C GLU A 109 20.55 -9.63 8.79
N VAL A 110 21.04 -8.62 8.06
CA VAL A 110 20.82 -8.52 6.61
C VAL A 110 22.03 -7.94 5.87
N ASP A 111 22.56 -8.74 4.93
CA ASP A 111 23.58 -8.31 3.97
C ASP A 111 22.94 -7.43 2.87
N ASP A 112 22.71 -6.13 3.11
CA ASP A 112 22.09 -5.24 2.13
C ASP A 112 23.10 -4.56 1.18
N VAL A 113 22.94 -4.73 -0.13
CA VAL A 113 23.59 -3.86 -1.14
C VAL A 113 22.76 -2.58 -1.30
N SER A 114 23.39 -1.43 -1.48
CA SER A 114 22.74 -0.19 -1.94
C SER A 114 23.34 0.21 -3.27
N ILE A 115 22.51 0.49 -4.26
CA ILE A 115 22.93 0.98 -5.58
C ILE A 115 22.64 2.47 -5.67
N PHE A 116 23.50 3.17 -6.37
CA PHE A 116 23.46 4.60 -6.55
C PHE A 116 23.58 4.88 -8.05
N VAL A 117 22.90 5.94 -8.51
CA VAL A 117 22.84 6.34 -9.92
C VAL A 117 23.22 7.81 -9.97
N ASN A 118 24.13 8.18 -10.88
CA ASN A 118 24.46 9.56 -11.18
C ASN A 118 23.40 10.11 -12.14
N GLU A 119 22.32 10.67 -11.62
CA GLU A 119 21.44 11.55 -12.40
C GLU A 119 21.92 13.01 -12.27
N PRO A 120 21.73 13.85 -13.31
CA PRO A 120 21.88 15.29 -13.14
C PRO A 120 20.89 15.75 -12.08
N VAL A 121 21.44 16.30 -11.00
CA VAL A 121 20.67 17.02 -9.99
C VAL A 121 20.09 18.24 -10.69
N ASP A 122 18.83 18.16 -11.12
CA ASP A 122 18.04 19.38 -11.15
C ASP A 122 18.00 19.85 -9.70
N THR A 123 18.78 20.90 -9.45
CA THR A 123 18.88 21.62 -8.18
C THR A 123 17.48 21.81 -7.65
N LEU A 124 17.11 21.05 -6.60
CA LEU A 124 16.03 21.30 -5.61
C LEU A 124 15.55 20.03 -4.88
N LYS A 125 16.01 18.83 -5.25
CA LYS A 125 15.76 17.60 -4.47
C LYS A 125 17.09 16.93 -4.19
N GLY A 126 17.38 16.64 -2.92
CA GLY A 126 18.65 16.03 -2.49
C GLY A 126 18.95 14.74 -3.26
N ARG A 127 20.23 14.30 -3.27
CA ARG A 127 20.69 13.07 -3.92
C ARG A 127 19.79 11.88 -3.55
N GLU A 128 18.83 11.54 -4.41
CA GLU A 128 18.02 10.34 -4.23
C GLU A 128 18.71 9.17 -4.93
N SER A 129 19.49 8.42 -4.16
CA SER A 129 20.06 7.15 -4.60
C SER A 129 18.96 6.11 -4.83
N CYS A 130 18.97 5.42 -5.98
CA CYS A 130 18.11 4.25 -6.23
C CYS A 130 18.56 3.05 -5.40
N MET A 131 18.17 3.01 -4.13
CA MET A 131 18.58 2.00 -3.17
C MET A 131 17.89 0.64 -3.46
N LEU A 132 18.55 -0.23 -4.22
CA LEU A 132 18.14 -1.63 -4.32
C LEU A 132 18.73 -2.41 -3.13
N ARG A 133 18.00 -2.45 -2.01
CA ARG A 133 18.36 -3.33 -0.89
C ARG A 133 18.05 -4.77 -1.25
N VAL A 134 19.06 -5.62 -1.11
CA VAL A 134 18.98 -7.06 -1.33
C VAL A 134 19.15 -7.74 0.00
N ALA A 135 18.13 -8.43 0.51
CA ALA A 135 18.30 -9.19 1.74
C ALA A 135 18.66 -10.65 1.45
N PHE A 136 19.48 -11.25 2.29
CA PHE A 136 19.89 -12.65 2.20
C PHE A 136 19.17 -13.46 3.29
N ASP A 137 18.04 -14.08 2.93
CA ASP A 137 17.27 -14.93 3.84
C ASP A 137 17.88 -16.34 3.90
N PRO A 138 18.45 -16.80 5.03
CA PRO A 138 18.95 -18.15 5.17
C PRO A 138 17.78 -19.14 5.11
N LEU A 139 17.69 -19.87 4.00
CA LEU A 139 16.64 -20.87 3.74
C LEU A 139 16.55 -21.91 4.86
N LEU A 140 15.63 -21.70 5.80
CA LEU A 140 15.35 -22.65 6.87
C LEU A 140 14.46 -23.82 6.43
N ASP A 141 13.85 -23.78 5.23
CA ASP A 141 13.10 -24.93 4.71
C ASP A 141 13.11 -24.99 3.17
N GLN A 142 13.73 -26.02 2.60
CA GLN A 142 13.82 -26.28 1.16
C GLN A 142 12.45 -26.53 0.50
N LYS A 143 11.37 -26.67 1.28
CA LYS A 143 10.01 -26.98 0.77
C LYS A 143 9.27 -25.82 0.09
N HIS A 144 9.84 -24.61 0.10
CA HIS A 144 9.13 -23.38 -0.30
C HIS A 144 10.02 -22.42 -1.10
N PHE A 145 10.60 -22.88 -2.22
CA PHE A 145 11.13 -21.97 -3.23
C PHE A 145 10.04 -20.96 -3.63
N PRO A 146 10.39 -19.69 -3.92
CA PRO A 146 9.43 -18.74 -4.49
C PRO A 146 8.85 -19.37 -5.75
N ALA A 147 7.53 -19.46 -5.82
CA ALA A 147 6.89 -19.77 -7.08
C ALA A 147 7.33 -18.66 -8.03
N THR A 148 8.10 -18.94 -9.08
CA THR A 148 7.99 -18.04 -10.23
C THR A 148 6.54 -17.92 -10.56
N ILE A 149 6.19 -16.73 -11.01
CA ILE A 149 4.94 -16.51 -11.70
C ILE A 149 4.83 -17.58 -12.79
N ALA A 150 4.01 -18.60 -12.55
CA ALA A 150 3.93 -19.79 -13.39
C ALA A 150 3.09 -19.51 -14.65
N THR A 151 2.37 -18.39 -14.67
CA THR A 151 1.35 -18.08 -15.65
C THR A 151 1.41 -16.63 -16.05
N ASN A 152 1.15 -16.36 -17.33
CA ASN A 152 1.06 -15.01 -17.87
C ASN A 152 -0.33 -14.39 -17.65
N ASN A 153 -1.14 -14.93 -16.74
CA ASN A 153 -2.50 -14.48 -16.44
C ASN A 153 -2.72 -14.50 -14.91
N LEU A 154 -3.15 -13.39 -14.33
CA LEU A 154 -3.42 -13.25 -12.89
C LEU A 154 -4.65 -14.05 -12.42
N GLY A 155 -5.55 -14.41 -13.33
CA GLY A 155 -6.73 -15.23 -13.04
C GLY A 155 -6.55 -16.70 -13.37
N SER A 156 -5.32 -17.18 -13.55
CA SER A 156 -5.09 -18.62 -13.75
C SER A 156 -5.44 -19.41 -12.49
N ASP A 157 -5.77 -20.68 -12.67
CA ASP A 157 -6.08 -21.60 -11.56
C ASP A 157 -4.98 -21.58 -10.49
N THR A 158 -3.71 -21.56 -10.89
CA THR A 158 -2.55 -21.48 -9.97
C THR A 158 -2.51 -20.20 -9.13
N SER A 159 -2.81 -19.05 -9.72
CA SER A 159 -2.87 -17.76 -9.01
C SER A 159 -4.03 -17.75 -8.03
N TRP A 160 -5.16 -18.32 -8.44
CA TRP A 160 -6.34 -18.44 -7.60
C TRP A 160 -6.17 -19.43 -6.45
N GLU A 161 -5.51 -20.57 -6.69
CA GLU A 161 -5.10 -21.52 -5.65
C GLU A 161 -4.19 -20.86 -4.61
N GLN A 162 -3.24 -20.03 -5.06
CA GLN A 162 -2.35 -19.30 -4.17
C GLN A 162 -3.11 -18.25 -3.34
N ALA A 163 -4.03 -17.49 -3.95
CA ALA A 163 -4.88 -16.52 -3.25
C ALA A 163 -5.79 -17.20 -2.21
N THR A 164 -6.39 -18.33 -2.59
CA THR A 164 -7.21 -19.16 -1.71
C THR A 164 -6.39 -19.71 -0.54
N SER A 165 -5.17 -20.18 -0.79
CA SER A 165 -4.28 -20.69 0.26
C SER A 165 -3.96 -19.62 1.30
N TRP A 166 -3.72 -18.36 0.90
CA TRP A 166 -3.51 -17.27 1.84
C TRP A 166 -4.75 -16.97 2.69
N LEU A 167 -5.93 -16.97 2.07
CA LEU A 167 -7.19 -16.76 2.76
C LEU A 167 -7.46 -17.85 3.80
N VAL A 168 -7.35 -19.13 3.41
CA VAL A 168 -7.53 -20.28 4.32
C VAL A 168 -6.52 -20.22 5.46
N HIS A 169 -5.24 -20.01 5.16
CA HIS A 169 -4.21 -19.88 6.18
C HIS A 169 -4.52 -18.76 7.17
N CYS A 170 -4.98 -17.60 6.69
CA CYS A 170 -5.38 -16.48 7.54
C CYS A 170 -6.56 -16.82 8.45
N LEU A 171 -7.60 -17.44 7.91
CA LEU A 171 -8.81 -17.80 8.67
C LEU A 171 -8.54 -18.84 9.75
N GLU A 172 -7.63 -19.78 9.48
CA GLU A 172 -7.32 -20.87 10.41
C GLU A 172 -6.25 -20.50 11.44
N ASN A 173 -5.30 -19.62 11.10
CA ASN A 173 -4.07 -19.44 11.89
C ASN A 173 -3.89 -18.02 12.46
N HIS A 174 -4.49 -16.97 11.88
CA HIS A 174 -4.19 -15.58 12.28
C HIS A 174 -5.20 -15.05 13.28
N LYS A 175 -4.85 -15.08 14.58
CA LYS A 175 -5.72 -14.68 15.69
C LYS A 175 -6.18 -13.22 15.56
N SER A 176 -5.29 -12.31 15.19
CA SER A 176 -5.56 -10.87 15.02
C SER A 176 -6.56 -10.58 13.89
N CYS A 177 -6.74 -11.54 12.97
CA CYS A 177 -7.63 -11.43 11.82
C CYS A 177 -9.02 -12.05 12.07
N VAL A 178 -9.15 -12.96 13.04
CA VAL A 178 -10.40 -13.66 13.38
C VAL A 178 -11.19 -12.92 14.46
N HIS A 179 -10.51 -12.31 15.44
CA HIS A 179 -11.16 -11.68 16.61
C HIS A 179 -11.87 -10.35 16.33
N GLN A 180 -11.90 -9.85 15.09
CA GLN A 180 -12.56 -8.57 14.75
C GLN A 180 -14.06 -8.68 14.46
N TYR A 181 -14.60 -9.89 14.32
CA TYR A 181 -16.03 -10.11 14.08
C TYR A 181 -16.86 -9.97 15.36
N SER A 182 -17.33 -8.75 15.63
CA SER A 182 -18.28 -8.46 16.72
C SER A 182 -19.71 -8.33 16.17
N GLY A 183 -20.42 -9.47 16.12
CA GLY A 183 -21.85 -9.53 15.77
C GLY A 183 -22.19 -9.26 14.29
N PRO A 184 -23.45 -9.52 13.88
CA PRO A 184 -23.91 -9.23 12.53
C PRO A 184 -24.12 -7.72 12.37
N TRP A 185 -23.30 -7.10 11.53
CA TRP A 185 -23.50 -5.73 11.06
C TRP A 185 -23.29 -5.72 9.56
N TYR A 186 -24.13 -4.99 8.84
CA TYR A 186 -24.03 -4.82 7.40
C TYR A 186 -24.16 -3.33 7.05
N PRO A 187 -23.53 -2.87 5.95
CA PRO A 187 -23.80 -1.55 5.38
C PRO A 187 -25.28 -1.40 5.01
N THR A 188 -25.76 -0.18 4.78
CA THR A 188 -27.16 0.08 4.39
C THR A 188 -27.56 -0.68 3.12
N ARG A 189 -26.61 -0.83 2.20
CA ARG A 189 -26.79 -1.45 0.89
C ARG A 189 -25.62 -2.37 0.55
N LEU A 190 -25.94 -3.48 -0.10
CA LEU A 190 -24.98 -4.43 -0.68
C LEU A 190 -25.48 -4.88 -2.05
N ILE A 191 -24.58 -5.29 -2.93
CA ILE A 191 -24.94 -6.00 -4.17
C ILE A 191 -24.99 -7.49 -3.88
N ASN A 192 -26.15 -8.10 -4.07
CA ASN A 192 -26.31 -9.54 -4.09
C ASN A 192 -25.82 -10.08 -5.44
N VAL A 193 -24.76 -10.87 -5.40
CA VAL A 193 -24.12 -11.39 -6.61
C VAL A 193 -24.72 -12.71 -7.09
N GLY A 194 -25.67 -13.29 -6.37
CA GLY A 194 -26.28 -14.56 -6.74
C GLY A 194 -25.30 -15.74 -6.69
N LYS A 195 -25.52 -16.73 -7.54
CA LYS A 195 -24.72 -17.96 -7.64
C LYS A 195 -23.76 -17.92 -8.84
N PRO A 196 -22.73 -18.78 -8.87
CA PRO A 196 -21.94 -19.01 -10.08
C PRO A 196 -22.86 -19.32 -11.28
N GLY A 197 -22.73 -18.55 -12.36
CA GLY A 197 -23.52 -18.69 -13.58
C GLY A 197 -24.69 -17.70 -13.74
N ASP A 198 -25.11 -16.99 -12.69
CA ASP A 198 -26.20 -16.00 -12.80
C ASP A 198 -25.77 -14.82 -13.69
N SER A 199 -26.65 -14.37 -14.60
CA SER A 199 -26.37 -13.29 -15.57
C SER A 199 -26.69 -11.88 -15.07
N THR A 200 -27.34 -11.77 -13.91
CA THR A 200 -27.72 -10.52 -13.29
C THR A 200 -27.28 -10.49 -11.83
N VAL A 201 -27.19 -9.29 -11.28
CA VAL A 201 -27.02 -9.03 -9.84
C VAL A 201 -28.08 -8.03 -9.41
N ASN A 202 -28.25 -7.80 -8.12
CA ASN A 202 -29.21 -6.79 -7.65
C ASN A 202 -28.72 -6.10 -6.38
N LEU A 203 -29.09 -4.83 -6.21
CA LEU A 203 -28.93 -4.10 -4.97
C LEU A 203 -29.88 -4.66 -3.90
N CYS A 204 -29.39 -4.73 -2.67
CA CYS A 204 -30.10 -5.28 -1.53
C CYS A 204 -30.05 -4.27 -0.38
N LEU A 205 -31.24 -3.88 0.12
CA LEU A 205 -31.36 -3.10 1.36
C LEU A 205 -31.25 -4.05 2.55
N THR A 206 -30.21 -3.88 3.35
CA THR A 206 -29.87 -4.85 4.40
C THR A 206 -30.86 -4.83 5.57
N ALA A 207 -31.51 -3.69 5.80
CA ALA A 207 -32.53 -3.53 6.84
C ALA A 207 -33.82 -4.34 6.59
N THR A 208 -34.14 -4.65 5.33
CA THR A 208 -35.37 -5.37 4.93
C THR A 208 -35.09 -6.74 4.36
N SER A 209 -33.81 -7.13 4.27
CA SER A 209 -33.39 -8.39 3.66
C SER A 209 -32.94 -9.37 4.74
N ASN A 210 -33.19 -10.65 4.53
CA ASN A 210 -32.68 -11.68 5.43
C ASN A 210 -31.19 -11.92 5.14
N MET A 211 -30.36 -11.04 5.72
CA MET A 211 -28.91 -11.05 5.51
C MET A 211 -28.27 -12.25 6.20
N ASP A 212 -27.46 -12.99 5.46
CA ASP A 212 -26.77 -14.17 5.98
C ASP A 212 -25.40 -14.36 5.33
N GLY A 213 -24.39 -14.59 6.16
CA GLY A 213 -23.01 -14.77 5.73
C GLY A 213 -22.23 -13.46 5.49
N PRO A 214 -20.97 -13.58 5.04
CA PRO A 214 -20.07 -12.44 4.86
C PRO A 214 -20.40 -11.57 3.65
N TYR A 215 -19.73 -10.41 3.55
CA TYR A 215 -19.64 -9.60 2.33
C TYR A 215 -18.19 -9.22 2.02
N ILE A 216 -17.91 -8.93 0.75
CA ILE A 216 -16.61 -8.45 0.25
C ILE A 216 -16.72 -6.96 -0.09
N THR A 217 -15.60 -6.24 -0.08
CA THR A 217 -15.51 -4.85 -0.55
C THR A 217 -14.61 -4.76 -1.79
N LEU A 218 -14.82 -3.75 -2.64
CA LEU A 218 -13.97 -3.47 -3.80
C LEU A 218 -13.38 -2.05 -3.73
N SER A 219 -12.06 -1.97 -3.59
CA SER A 219 -11.28 -0.75 -3.80
C SER A 219 -10.91 -0.60 -5.28
N HIS A 220 -11.36 0.47 -5.92
CA HIS A 220 -11.12 0.72 -7.34
C HIS A 220 -11.05 2.22 -7.67
N ARG A 221 -10.57 2.56 -8.88
CA ARG A 221 -10.56 3.94 -9.37
C ARG A 221 -11.85 4.26 -10.10
N TRP A 222 -12.39 5.44 -9.84
CA TRP A 222 -13.47 5.99 -10.65
C TRP A 222 -12.83 6.49 -11.95
N GLY A 223 -13.14 5.84 -13.06
CA GLY A 223 -12.61 6.21 -14.36
C GLY A 223 -13.02 7.60 -14.81
N LEU A 224 -12.35 8.11 -15.86
CA LEU A 224 -12.67 9.37 -16.55
C LEU A 224 -13.91 9.26 -17.45
N GLY A 225 -14.41 8.04 -17.71
CA GLY A 225 -15.59 7.78 -18.54
C GLY A 225 -16.92 7.72 -17.76
N GLU A 226 -18.02 7.45 -18.46
CA GLU A 226 -19.29 7.12 -17.81
C GLU A 226 -19.15 5.82 -17.01
N MET A 227 -19.25 5.95 -15.69
CA MET A 227 -19.20 4.84 -14.75
C MET A 227 -20.61 4.55 -14.23
N VAL A 228 -20.93 3.26 -14.09
CA VAL A 228 -22.16 2.79 -13.47
C VAL A 228 -22.22 3.28 -12.03
N LYS A 229 -23.29 3.99 -11.70
CA LYS A 229 -23.48 4.63 -10.41
C LYS A 229 -24.91 4.45 -9.93
N LEU A 230 -25.08 4.21 -8.64
CA LEU A 230 -26.38 4.33 -8.00
C LEU A 230 -26.75 5.81 -7.90
N LYS A 231 -27.93 6.14 -8.42
CA LYS A 231 -28.56 7.45 -8.36
C LYS A 231 -29.98 7.27 -7.85
N SER A 232 -30.56 8.36 -7.34
CA SER A 232 -31.94 8.34 -6.86
C SER A 232 -32.92 7.83 -7.94
N GLY A 233 -32.68 8.18 -9.21
CA GLY A 233 -33.51 7.78 -10.35
C GLY A 233 -33.42 6.32 -10.79
N ASN A 234 -32.34 5.60 -10.48
CA ASN A 234 -32.17 4.18 -10.87
C ASN A 234 -32.21 3.21 -9.68
N LEU A 235 -32.42 3.71 -8.46
CA LEU A 235 -32.49 2.89 -7.24
C LEU A 235 -33.50 1.74 -7.37
N GLN A 236 -34.74 2.00 -7.80
CA GLN A 236 -35.77 0.97 -7.92
C GLN A 236 -35.43 -0.09 -8.97
N GLN A 237 -34.81 0.33 -10.08
CA GLN A 237 -34.30 -0.60 -11.09
C GLN A 237 -33.23 -1.50 -10.48
N TYR A 238 -32.23 -0.93 -9.81
CA TYR A 238 -31.11 -1.70 -9.25
C TYR A 238 -31.53 -2.63 -8.12
N LEU A 239 -32.59 -2.30 -7.36
CA LEU A 239 -33.18 -3.22 -6.38
C LEU A 239 -33.78 -4.47 -7.05
N HIS A 240 -34.26 -4.35 -8.28
CA HIS A 240 -34.80 -5.47 -9.05
C HIS A 240 -33.68 -6.24 -9.76
N GLU A 241 -32.92 -5.56 -10.62
CA GLU A 241 -31.81 -6.15 -11.36
C GLU A 241 -30.80 -5.11 -11.85
N ILE A 242 -29.58 -5.59 -12.04
CA ILE A 242 -28.46 -4.93 -12.69
C ILE A 242 -27.86 -5.97 -13.65
N PRO A 243 -28.00 -5.80 -14.97
CA PRO A 243 -27.39 -6.69 -15.94
C PRO A 243 -25.86 -6.70 -15.80
N LEU A 244 -25.23 -7.88 -15.77
CA LEU A 244 -23.77 -7.96 -15.71
C LEU A 244 -23.08 -7.33 -16.93
N THR A 245 -23.77 -7.31 -18.08
CA THR A 245 -23.29 -6.68 -19.32
C THR A 245 -23.12 -5.17 -19.20
N ASP A 246 -23.82 -4.55 -18.25
CA ASP A 246 -23.77 -3.10 -18.04
C ASP A 246 -22.62 -2.73 -17.09
N LEU A 247 -22.01 -3.71 -16.42
CA LEU A 247 -20.96 -3.49 -15.44
C LEU A 247 -19.57 -3.46 -16.08
N PRO A 248 -18.68 -2.58 -15.58
CA PRO A 248 -17.24 -2.62 -15.87
C PRO A 248 -16.63 -4.00 -15.67
N GLN A 249 -15.59 -4.32 -16.45
CA GLN A 249 -14.86 -5.57 -16.30
C GLN A 249 -14.33 -5.74 -14.86
N THR A 250 -13.84 -4.67 -14.22
CA THR A 250 -13.38 -4.70 -12.83
C THR A 250 -14.47 -5.19 -11.87
N PHE A 251 -15.74 -4.79 -12.08
CA PHE A 251 -16.86 -5.16 -11.22
C PHE A 251 -17.27 -6.60 -11.49
N THR A 252 -17.33 -6.98 -12.76
CA THR A 252 -17.61 -8.35 -13.20
C THR A 252 -16.58 -9.33 -12.64
N ASP A 253 -15.28 -8.99 -12.70
CA ASP A 253 -14.22 -9.80 -12.11
C ASP A 253 -14.37 -9.90 -10.59
N ALA A 254 -14.67 -8.78 -9.90
CA ALA A 254 -14.87 -8.79 -8.45
C ALA A 254 -16.10 -9.64 -8.03
N ILE A 255 -17.16 -9.61 -8.83
CA ILE A 255 -18.34 -10.47 -8.68
C ILE A 255 -17.97 -11.95 -8.87
N GLN A 256 -17.14 -12.26 -9.87
CA GLN A 256 -16.64 -13.63 -10.06
C GLN A 256 -15.80 -14.10 -8.87
N VAL A 257 -14.92 -13.25 -8.32
CA VAL A 257 -14.18 -13.56 -7.09
C VAL A 257 -15.12 -13.87 -5.93
N ALA A 258 -16.13 -13.03 -5.71
CA ALA A 258 -17.11 -13.24 -4.65
C ALA A 258 -17.84 -14.58 -4.83
N ARG A 259 -18.32 -14.89 -6.04
CA ARG A 259 -18.98 -16.16 -6.38
C ARG A 259 -18.05 -17.37 -6.16
N SER A 260 -16.79 -17.29 -6.57
CA SER A 260 -15.79 -18.36 -6.39
C SER A 260 -15.46 -18.62 -4.92
N LEU A 261 -15.51 -17.59 -4.08
CA LEU A 261 -15.36 -17.70 -2.62
C LEU A 261 -16.67 -18.05 -1.90
N GLN A 262 -17.76 -18.29 -2.65
CA GLN A 262 -19.10 -18.54 -2.12
C GLN A 262 -19.64 -17.40 -1.23
N VAL A 263 -19.22 -16.16 -1.50
CA VAL A 263 -19.70 -14.95 -0.83
C VAL A 263 -20.78 -14.30 -1.69
N ARG A 264 -21.98 -14.16 -1.13
CA ARG A 264 -23.16 -13.66 -1.85
C ARG A 264 -23.24 -12.14 -1.97
N TYR A 265 -22.46 -11.41 -1.19
CA TYR A 265 -22.60 -9.96 -1.10
C TYR A 265 -21.28 -9.25 -1.38
N ILE A 266 -21.34 -8.21 -2.20
CA ILE A 266 -20.23 -7.30 -2.44
C ILE A 266 -20.68 -5.84 -2.22
N TRP A 267 -19.82 -5.05 -1.61
CA TRP A 267 -19.98 -3.61 -1.47
C TRP A 267 -19.06 -2.90 -2.45
N ILE A 268 -19.63 -2.02 -3.27
CA ILE A 268 -18.92 -1.17 -4.23
C ILE A 268 -19.45 0.24 -4.03
N ASP A 269 -18.59 1.18 -3.66
CA ASP A 269 -18.97 2.55 -3.27
C ASP A 269 -19.91 3.24 -4.28
N SER A 270 -19.58 3.14 -5.57
CA SER A 270 -20.35 3.72 -6.67
C SER A 270 -21.74 3.13 -6.82
N LEU A 271 -21.98 1.89 -6.37
CA LEU A 271 -23.27 1.18 -6.47
C LEU A 271 -24.00 1.04 -5.12
N CYS A 272 -23.33 1.28 -4.00
CA CYS A 272 -23.92 1.15 -2.66
C CYS A 272 -24.14 2.50 -1.96
N ILE A 273 -23.67 3.60 -2.54
CA ILE A 273 -23.92 4.98 -2.10
C ILE A 273 -24.68 5.71 -3.20
N ILE A 274 -25.72 6.47 -2.84
CA ILE A 274 -26.52 7.27 -3.78
C ILE A 274 -25.70 8.50 -4.18
N GLN A 275 -25.14 8.48 -5.37
CA GLN A 275 -24.10 9.44 -5.81
C GLN A 275 -24.61 10.87 -6.05
N ASP A 276 -25.93 11.04 -6.16
CA ASP A 276 -26.61 12.33 -6.33
C ASP A 276 -27.31 12.83 -5.05
N SER A 277 -27.07 12.20 -3.88
CA SER A 277 -27.59 12.66 -2.59
C SER A 277 -26.46 13.00 -1.61
N ALA A 278 -26.41 14.26 -1.17
CA ALA A 278 -25.45 14.71 -0.17
C ALA A 278 -25.75 14.11 1.22
N GLU A 279 -27.02 13.94 1.54
CA GLU A 279 -27.49 13.35 2.79
C GLU A 279 -27.08 11.88 2.90
N ASP A 280 -27.30 11.09 1.85
CA ASP A 280 -26.89 9.69 1.80
C ASP A 280 -25.36 9.58 1.88
N TRP A 281 -24.63 10.43 1.14
CA TRP A 281 -23.17 10.47 1.22
C TRP A 281 -22.65 10.77 2.63
N LEU A 282 -23.26 11.72 3.35
CA LEU A 282 -22.86 12.04 4.73
C LEU A 282 -23.05 10.84 5.68
N VAL A 283 -24.14 10.09 5.51
CA VAL A 283 -24.41 8.89 6.31
C VAL A 283 -23.42 7.78 5.96
N GLU A 284 -23.27 7.46 4.67
CA GLU A 284 -22.45 6.32 4.23
C GLU A 284 -20.95 6.57 4.41
N SER A 285 -20.46 7.79 4.13
CA SER A 285 -19.04 8.14 4.31
C SER A 285 -18.60 8.01 5.77
N ALA A 286 -19.47 8.37 6.72
CA ALA A 286 -19.22 8.20 8.15
C ALA A 286 -19.16 6.71 8.57
N GLN A 287 -19.77 5.81 7.79
CA GLN A 287 -19.75 4.37 8.02
C GLN A 287 -18.64 3.62 7.28
N MET A 288 -17.87 4.27 6.39
CA MET A 288 -16.82 3.59 5.60
C MET A 288 -15.86 2.76 6.46
N GLN A 289 -15.50 3.26 7.64
CA GLN A 289 -14.68 2.51 8.58
C GLN A 289 -15.28 1.13 8.93
N ASN A 290 -16.60 1.05 9.14
CA ASN A 290 -17.30 -0.17 9.49
C ASN A 290 -17.47 -1.07 8.25
N VAL A 291 -17.73 -0.46 7.08
CA VAL A 291 -17.81 -1.16 5.79
C VAL A 291 -16.55 -1.99 5.55
N TYR A 292 -15.37 -1.38 5.61
CA TYR A 292 -14.12 -2.10 5.34
C TYR A 292 -13.66 -2.97 6.51
N ARG A 293 -13.75 -2.47 7.76
CA ARG A 293 -13.29 -3.24 8.93
C ARG A 293 -14.07 -4.54 9.18
N ARG A 294 -15.34 -4.59 8.77
CA ARG A 294 -16.21 -5.76 8.98
C ARG A 294 -16.34 -6.64 7.73
N SER A 295 -15.68 -6.29 6.63
CA SER A 295 -15.69 -7.10 5.42
C SER A 295 -14.95 -8.43 5.63
N PHE A 296 -15.27 -9.42 4.80
CA PHE A 296 -14.58 -10.70 4.77
C PHE A 296 -13.24 -10.61 4.08
N LEU A 297 -13.21 -9.90 2.96
CA LEU A 297 -12.04 -9.63 2.14
C LEU A 297 -12.28 -8.31 1.43
N ASN A 298 -11.24 -7.48 1.30
CA ASN A 298 -11.23 -6.38 0.35
C ASN A 298 -10.49 -6.82 -0.91
N ILE A 299 -11.09 -6.62 -2.07
CA ILE A 299 -10.41 -6.76 -3.36
C ILE A 299 -9.90 -5.37 -3.75
N SER A 300 -8.60 -5.26 -4.03
CA SER A 300 -8.00 -3.99 -4.44
C SER A 300 -7.51 -4.08 -5.87
N ALA A 301 -8.12 -3.30 -6.78
CA ALA A 301 -7.77 -3.19 -8.20
C ALA A 301 -6.47 -2.38 -8.42
N THR A 302 -5.41 -2.73 -7.68
CA THR A 302 -4.21 -1.93 -7.47
C THR A 302 -3.47 -1.60 -8.76
N GLY A 303 -3.35 -2.57 -9.65
CA GLY A 303 -2.69 -2.38 -10.92
C GLY A 303 -3.64 -2.00 -12.05
N ALA A 304 -4.96 -1.85 -11.85
CA ALA A 304 -5.88 -1.42 -12.91
C ALA A 304 -5.57 0.04 -13.29
N GLY A 305 -4.49 0.24 -14.05
CA GLY A 305 -3.94 1.53 -14.44
C GLY A 305 -4.62 2.13 -15.65
N ASP A 306 -5.75 1.58 -16.10
CA ASP A 306 -6.57 2.26 -17.08
C ASP A 306 -7.31 3.40 -16.35
N SER A 307 -7.07 4.63 -16.78
CA SER A 307 -7.80 5.79 -16.24
C SER A 307 -9.31 5.71 -16.49
N SER A 308 -9.82 4.65 -17.13
CA SER A 308 -11.23 4.31 -17.33
C SER A 308 -11.87 3.52 -16.19
N GLY A 309 -11.11 2.98 -15.23
CA GLY A 309 -11.71 2.16 -14.16
C GLY A 309 -12.37 0.88 -14.64
N ASN A 310 -11.95 0.38 -15.83
CA ASN A 310 -12.46 -0.80 -16.50
C ASN A 310 -11.38 -1.90 -16.61
N GLY A 311 -10.26 -1.76 -15.92
CA GLY A 311 -9.17 -2.72 -15.96
C GLY A 311 -9.58 -4.07 -15.40
N ALA A 312 -9.31 -5.13 -16.14
CA ALA A 312 -9.49 -6.49 -15.65
C ALA A 312 -8.63 -6.71 -14.40
N LEU A 313 -9.23 -7.21 -13.32
CA LEU A 313 -8.49 -7.67 -12.13
C LEU A 313 -7.55 -8.82 -12.51
N PHE A 314 -7.92 -9.59 -13.54
CA PHE A 314 -7.19 -10.77 -13.98
C PHE A 314 -6.64 -10.62 -15.38
N ARG A 315 -5.69 -9.70 -15.54
CA ARG A 315 -5.04 -9.40 -16.82
C ARG A 315 -3.91 -10.36 -17.18
N HIS A 316 -3.49 -10.27 -18.43
CA HIS A 316 -2.21 -10.79 -18.87
C HIS A 316 -1.04 -10.00 -18.28
N ARG A 317 0.06 -10.72 -17.97
CA ARG A 317 1.25 -10.19 -17.31
C ARG A 317 2.54 -10.76 -17.88
N SER A 318 3.64 -10.06 -17.62
CA SER A 318 4.98 -10.62 -17.78
C SER A 318 5.27 -11.63 -16.66
N LEU A 319 6.03 -12.69 -16.97
CA LEU A 319 6.48 -13.69 -16.00
C LEU A 319 7.64 -13.20 -15.12
N ASP A 320 8.11 -11.95 -15.30
CA ASP A 320 9.19 -11.39 -14.51
C ASP A 320 8.71 -11.00 -13.11
N ALA A 321 8.89 -11.94 -12.18
CA ALA A 321 8.32 -11.95 -10.85
C ALA A 321 8.76 -10.82 -9.92
N GLY A 322 9.85 -10.10 -10.21
CA GLY A 322 10.40 -9.14 -9.24
C GLY A 322 11.74 -9.55 -8.64
N TRP A 323 12.01 -10.86 -8.62
CA TRP A 323 12.90 -11.45 -7.64
C TRP A 323 13.70 -12.60 -8.22
N VAL A 324 14.83 -12.89 -7.58
CA VAL A 324 15.83 -13.82 -8.09
C VAL A 324 16.33 -14.71 -6.97
N ALA A 325 16.09 -16.03 -7.02
CA ALA A 325 16.72 -16.96 -6.08
C ALA A 325 18.17 -17.25 -6.53
N TRP A 326 19.15 -17.22 -5.63
CA TRP A 326 20.57 -17.39 -5.95
C TRP A 326 21.34 -18.21 -4.89
N THR A 327 22.57 -18.64 -5.18
CA THR A 327 23.44 -19.41 -4.26
C THR A 327 24.84 -18.80 -4.17
N THR A 328 25.32 -18.43 -2.97
CA THR A 328 26.69 -17.89 -2.81
C THR A 328 27.59 -18.84 -2.02
N GLU A 329 28.87 -18.87 -2.38
CA GLU A 329 29.90 -19.68 -1.73
C GLU A 329 30.26 -19.19 -0.33
N ARG A 330 29.98 -17.90 0.01
CA ARG A 330 30.31 -17.24 1.30
C ARG A 330 29.84 -18.00 2.54
N ARG A 331 28.77 -18.80 2.43
CA ARG A 331 28.23 -19.61 3.54
C ARG A 331 28.21 -21.10 3.19
N LYS A 332 29.32 -21.64 2.67
CA LYS A 332 29.50 -23.08 2.39
C LYS A 332 28.43 -23.65 1.44
N GLY A 333 28.08 -22.90 0.39
CA GLY A 333 27.08 -23.33 -0.60
C GLY A 333 25.62 -23.15 -0.17
N GLN A 334 25.34 -22.37 0.88
CA GLN A 334 23.97 -22.00 1.24
C GLN A 334 23.32 -21.18 0.13
N ARG A 335 22.07 -21.52 -0.21
CA ARG A 335 21.24 -20.76 -1.16
C ARG A 335 20.52 -19.61 -0.44
N PHE A 336 20.30 -18.48 -1.13
CA PHE A 336 19.65 -17.26 -0.64
C PHE A 336 18.68 -16.70 -1.68
N LEU A 337 17.62 -16.02 -1.24
CA LEU A 337 16.74 -15.28 -2.15
C LEU A 337 17.22 -13.83 -2.27
N VAL A 338 17.54 -13.37 -3.47
CA VAL A 338 17.85 -11.95 -3.77
C VAL A 338 16.58 -11.25 -4.20
N TYR A 339 16.22 -10.21 -3.47
CA TYR A 339 14.94 -9.55 -3.64
C TYR A 339 15.06 -8.04 -3.36
N ASP A 340 14.39 -7.22 -4.18
CA ASP A 340 14.24 -5.78 -4.02
C ASP A 340 13.37 -5.40 -2.79
N ARG A 341 13.97 -5.00 -1.67
CA ARG A 341 13.18 -4.69 -0.45
C ARG A 341 12.09 -3.63 -0.66
N GLU A 342 12.25 -2.73 -1.62
CA GLU A 342 11.27 -1.69 -1.91
C GLU A 342 10.19 -2.14 -2.90
N TYR A 343 10.24 -3.37 -3.43
CA TYR A 343 9.27 -3.85 -4.41
C TYR A 343 7.82 -3.75 -3.93
N TRP A 344 7.57 -4.02 -2.64
CA TRP A 344 6.25 -3.83 -2.06
C TRP A 344 5.84 -2.35 -2.11
N ASN A 345 6.74 -1.44 -1.74
CA ASN A 345 6.48 -0.01 -1.81
C ASN A 345 6.23 0.43 -3.26
N ASP A 346 7.15 0.09 -4.17
CA ASP A 346 7.11 0.50 -5.57
C ASP A 346 5.88 -0.06 -6.33
N GLN A 347 5.54 -1.33 -6.11
CA GLN A 347 4.48 -2.01 -6.88
C GLN A 347 3.10 -1.93 -6.22
N LEU A 348 3.05 -1.78 -4.90
CA LEU A 348 1.81 -1.76 -4.14
C LEU A 348 1.55 -0.37 -3.55
N ILE A 349 2.39 0.10 -2.64
CA ILE A 349 2.13 1.34 -1.87
C ILE A 349 2.07 2.57 -2.78
N ASP A 350 2.99 2.66 -3.74
CA ASP A 350 3.13 3.77 -4.68
C ASP A 350 2.28 3.63 -5.94
N SER A 351 1.46 2.57 -6.02
CA SER A 351 0.49 2.41 -7.10
C SER A 351 -0.51 3.57 -7.13
N GLU A 352 -1.05 3.84 -8.32
CA GLU A 352 -1.99 4.94 -8.52
C GLU A 352 -3.23 4.84 -7.62
N LEU A 353 -3.73 3.62 -7.38
CA LEU A 353 -4.89 3.40 -6.51
C LEU A 353 -4.53 3.70 -5.04
N ASN A 354 -3.42 3.17 -4.54
CA ASN A 354 -3.02 3.36 -3.14
C ASN A 354 -2.52 4.79 -2.83
N ARG A 355 -2.23 5.59 -3.86
CA ARG A 355 -2.02 7.04 -3.77
C ARG A 355 -3.32 7.86 -3.74
N ARG A 356 -4.49 7.23 -3.58
CA ARG A 356 -5.76 7.94 -3.30
C ARG A 356 -6.02 7.96 -1.80
N ALA A 357 -6.37 9.13 -1.28
CA ALA A 357 -6.55 9.35 0.15
C ALA A 357 -7.55 8.40 0.81
N TRP A 358 -8.69 8.16 0.14
CA TRP A 358 -9.72 7.23 0.63
C TRP A 358 -9.21 5.78 0.69
N VAL A 359 -8.41 5.34 -0.27
CA VAL A 359 -7.94 3.96 -0.36
C VAL A 359 -7.06 3.57 0.82
N LEU A 360 -6.35 4.52 1.45
CA LEU A 360 -5.55 4.23 2.63
C LEU A 360 -6.40 3.62 3.75
N GLN A 361 -7.57 4.19 4.06
CA GLN A 361 -8.45 3.61 5.08
C GLN A 361 -9.10 2.30 4.62
N GLU A 362 -9.46 2.19 3.34
CA GLU A 362 -10.05 0.97 2.77
C GLU A 362 -9.09 -0.21 2.96
N ARG A 363 -7.82 0.02 2.67
CA ARG A 363 -6.74 -0.94 2.82
C ARG A 363 -6.44 -1.26 4.29
N MET A 364 -6.16 -0.24 5.11
CA MET A 364 -5.68 -0.43 6.48
C MET A 364 -6.74 -1.00 7.42
N LEU A 365 -8.02 -0.67 7.21
CA LEU A 365 -9.11 -1.13 8.07
C LEU A 365 -9.58 -2.53 7.70
N ALA A 366 -9.49 -2.93 6.42
CA ALA A 366 -9.90 -4.25 5.99
C ALA A 366 -9.06 -5.36 6.66
N PRO A 367 -9.68 -6.41 7.23
CA PRO A 367 -8.96 -7.50 7.88
C PRO A 367 -7.99 -8.25 6.96
N ARG A 368 -8.35 -8.32 5.68
CA ARG A 368 -7.67 -9.01 4.59
C ARG A 368 -7.83 -8.20 3.31
N VAL A 369 -6.77 -8.05 2.53
CA VAL A 369 -6.80 -7.40 1.22
C VAL A 369 -6.11 -8.29 0.21
N LEU A 370 -6.82 -8.63 -0.86
CA LEU A 370 -6.27 -9.25 -2.05
C LEU A 370 -6.08 -8.16 -3.11
N HIS A 371 -4.83 -7.84 -3.39
CA HIS A 371 -4.47 -6.86 -4.41
C HIS A 371 -4.27 -7.55 -5.76
N SER A 372 -5.07 -7.16 -6.74
CA SER A 372 -4.72 -7.36 -8.15
C SER A 372 -3.68 -6.30 -8.53
N GLY A 373 -2.40 -6.65 -8.43
CA GLY A 373 -1.29 -5.78 -8.82
C GLY A 373 -1.03 -5.79 -10.33
N ASP A 374 -0.02 -5.02 -10.77
CA ASP A 374 0.36 -4.98 -12.19
C ASP A 374 0.93 -6.33 -12.68
N LYS A 375 1.91 -6.84 -11.93
CA LYS A 375 2.67 -8.04 -12.30
C LYS A 375 2.22 -9.29 -11.52
N GLN A 376 1.64 -9.14 -10.34
CA GLN A 376 1.26 -10.27 -9.49
C GLN A 376 0.14 -9.95 -8.52
N LEU A 377 -0.46 -11.00 -7.96
CA LEU A 377 -1.33 -10.89 -6.80
C LEU A 377 -0.48 -10.63 -5.56
N PHE A 378 -0.97 -9.71 -4.73
CA PHE A 378 -0.45 -9.46 -3.40
C PHE A 378 -1.55 -9.72 -2.38
N TRP A 379 -1.13 -10.15 -1.21
CA TRP A 379 -1.98 -10.42 -0.07
C TRP A 379 -1.45 -9.67 1.13
N GLU A 380 -2.35 -9.05 1.86
CA GLU A 380 -2.05 -8.55 3.18
C GLU A 380 -3.21 -8.82 4.14
N CYS A 381 -2.86 -9.15 5.37
CA CYS A 381 -3.74 -9.18 6.51
C CYS A 381 -2.98 -8.64 7.73
N HIS A 382 -3.55 -8.69 8.94
CA HIS A 382 -2.87 -8.15 10.13
C HIS A 382 -1.62 -8.92 10.58
N GLU A 383 -1.38 -10.12 10.06
CA GLU A 383 -0.26 -10.99 10.47
C GLU A 383 0.62 -11.44 9.31
N LEU A 384 0.25 -11.16 8.06
CA LEU A 384 0.99 -11.62 6.88
C LEU A 384 0.85 -10.63 5.73
N GLU A 385 1.99 -10.29 5.14
CA GLU A 385 2.09 -9.71 3.80
C GLU A 385 2.79 -10.72 2.88
N ALA A 386 2.24 -10.94 1.70
CA ALA A 386 2.74 -11.91 0.72
C ALA A 386 2.47 -11.44 -0.70
N CYS A 387 3.21 -11.98 -1.65
CA CYS A 387 2.90 -11.94 -3.07
C CYS A 387 3.18 -13.30 -3.68
N GLU A 388 2.71 -13.56 -4.90
CA GLU A 388 2.84 -14.90 -5.52
C GLU A 388 4.29 -15.39 -5.54
N SER A 389 5.21 -14.45 -5.71
CA SER A 389 6.65 -14.72 -5.77
C SER A 389 7.38 -14.63 -4.44
N LYS A 390 6.72 -14.19 -3.35
CA LYS A 390 7.30 -14.19 -2.01
C LYS A 390 6.23 -14.33 -0.93
N ARG A 391 6.24 -15.48 -0.25
CA ARG A 391 5.18 -15.86 0.70
C ARG A 391 5.24 -15.18 2.07
N ASN A 392 6.31 -14.47 2.40
CA ASN A 392 6.42 -13.74 3.66
C ASN A 392 7.31 -12.50 3.48
N MET A 393 6.70 -11.32 3.48
CA MET A 393 7.40 -10.05 3.58
C MET A 393 7.23 -9.53 5.00
N ASN A 394 8.29 -9.63 5.82
CA ASN A 394 8.32 -8.96 7.12
C ASN A 394 8.44 -7.46 6.88
N LEU A 395 7.33 -6.74 6.81
CA LEU A 395 7.32 -5.29 6.68
C LEU A 395 6.24 -4.68 7.59
N GLY A 396 6.70 -3.97 8.62
CA GLY A 396 5.98 -2.87 9.29
C GLY A 396 4.69 -3.19 10.07
N PRO A 397 4.32 -2.34 11.04
CA PRO A 397 3.10 -2.53 11.82
C PRO A 397 1.84 -2.10 11.04
N ARG A 398 0.94 -3.03 10.72
CA ARG A 398 -0.49 -2.70 10.57
C ARG A 398 -1.05 -2.27 11.94
N ILE A 399 -2.10 -1.45 11.94
CA ILE A 399 -2.86 -1.14 13.18
C ILE A 399 -3.40 -2.47 13.73
N LYS A 400 -2.77 -3.00 14.78
CA LYS A 400 -3.24 -4.19 15.49
C LYS A 400 -4.40 -3.75 16.42
N PRO A 401 -5.58 -4.36 16.36
CA PRO A 401 -6.62 -4.10 17.35
C PRO A 401 -6.29 -4.75 18.71
N GLY A 402 -6.28 -3.97 19.81
CA GLY A 402 -6.27 -4.48 21.20
C GLY A 402 -5.85 -3.46 22.28
N PRO A 403 -6.37 -3.53 23.52
CA PRO A 403 -6.21 -2.49 24.57
C PRO A 403 -4.83 -2.48 25.30
N PRO A 404 -4.52 -1.43 26.12
CA PRO A 404 -3.16 -0.89 26.36
C PRO A 404 -2.60 -1.22 27.78
N LEU A 405 -1.40 -0.79 28.21
CA LEU A 405 -1.09 0.55 28.74
C LEU A 405 0.43 0.78 28.82
N ASP A 406 0.84 2.03 28.63
CA ASP A 406 2.17 2.63 28.81
C ASP A 406 3.12 2.52 27.60
N ALA A 407 3.74 1.38 27.30
CA ALA A 407 4.67 1.29 26.14
C ALA A 407 3.98 1.31 24.75
N LYS A 408 2.65 1.17 24.71
CA LYS A 408 1.86 1.15 23.45
C LYS A 408 1.32 2.52 23.04
N THR A 409 1.26 3.49 23.95
CA THR A 409 0.70 4.82 23.66
C THR A 409 1.65 5.61 22.76
N ASP A 410 2.95 5.61 23.09
CA ASP A 410 3.99 6.24 22.26
C ASP A 410 4.02 5.61 20.87
N LEU A 411 4.01 4.27 20.79
CA LEU A 411 3.94 3.54 19.53
C LEU A 411 2.67 3.87 18.72
N ALA A 412 1.54 4.16 19.38
CA ALA A 412 0.31 4.55 18.69
C ALA A 412 0.39 5.98 18.12
N TYR A 413 1.07 6.91 18.81
CA TYR A 413 1.34 8.23 18.25
C TYR A 413 2.36 8.18 17.11
N GLU A 414 3.42 7.38 17.24
CA GLU A 414 4.39 7.11 16.17
C GLU A 414 3.70 6.53 14.94
N LEU A 415 2.82 5.54 15.15
CA LEU A 415 2.02 4.95 14.09
C LEU A 415 1.12 5.99 13.41
N TRP A 416 0.48 6.88 14.18
CA TRP A 416 -0.29 7.98 13.61
C TRP A 416 0.58 8.91 12.75
N ALA A 417 1.76 9.28 13.24
CA ALA A 417 2.71 10.12 12.50
C ALA A 417 3.16 9.46 11.19
N GLU A 418 3.42 8.15 11.21
CA GLU A 418 3.75 7.37 10.02
C GLU A 418 2.58 7.34 9.02
N ILE A 419 1.36 7.09 9.50
CA ILE A 419 0.15 7.07 8.68
C ILE A 419 -0.07 8.44 8.03
N VAL A 420 0.05 9.54 8.79
CA VAL A 420 -0.06 10.90 8.25
C VAL A 420 1.00 11.17 7.18
N SER A 421 2.23 10.71 7.39
CA SER A 421 3.32 10.87 6.42
C SER A 421 3.07 10.08 5.13
N ARG A 422 2.38 8.93 5.20
CA ARG A 422 1.94 8.15 4.03
C ARG A 422 0.65 8.70 3.39
N TYR A 423 -0.21 9.33 4.18
CA TYR A 423 -1.50 9.87 3.75
C TYR A 423 -1.40 11.21 3.03
N THR A 424 -0.58 12.13 3.53
CA THR A 424 -0.50 13.50 2.98
C THR A 424 0.00 13.61 1.53
N PRO A 425 0.83 12.70 0.99
CA PRO A 425 1.14 12.63 -0.44
C PRO A 425 -0.03 12.11 -1.30
N CYS A 426 -1.06 11.48 -0.71
CA CYS A 426 -2.17 10.93 -1.46
C CYS A 426 -3.04 12.02 -2.08
N SER A 427 -3.55 11.75 -3.28
CA SER A 427 -4.52 12.59 -3.98
C SER A 427 -5.89 12.55 -3.31
N VAL A 428 -6.49 13.73 -3.15
CA VAL A 428 -7.87 13.92 -2.69
C VAL A 428 -8.65 14.56 -3.84
N THR A 429 -9.78 13.98 -4.24
CA THR A 429 -10.59 14.54 -5.34
C THR A 429 -11.36 15.80 -4.92
N LYS A 430 -11.85 15.83 -3.67
CA LYS A 430 -12.51 16.99 -3.06
C LYS A 430 -11.68 17.44 -1.85
N GLU A 431 -11.09 18.62 -1.91
CA GLU A 431 -10.17 19.11 -0.86
C GLU A 431 -10.78 19.12 0.57
N SER A 432 -12.11 19.22 0.68
CA SER A 432 -12.88 19.12 1.93
C SER A 432 -12.79 17.74 2.60
N ASP A 433 -12.48 16.69 1.84
CA ASP A 433 -12.48 15.31 2.32
C ASP A 433 -11.17 14.93 3.03
N LYS A 434 -10.19 15.85 3.12
CA LYS A 434 -8.84 15.55 3.62
C LYS A 434 -8.80 15.02 5.07
N LEU A 435 -9.74 15.41 5.94
CA LEU A 435 -9.85 14.80 7.27
C LEU A 435 -10.80 13.60 7.29
N VAL A 436 -11.87 13.67 6.49
CA VAL A 436 -12.89 12.61 6.40
C VAL A 436 -12.28 11.30 5.87
N ALA A 437 -11.41 11.39 4.86
CA ALA A 437 -10.82 10.24 4.19
C ALA A 437 -9.84 9.43 5.05
N ILE A 438 -9.37 9.98 6.19
CA ILE A 438 -8.55 9.27 7.19
C ILE A 438 -9.30 9.03 8.51
N SER A 439 -10.52 9.55 8.64
CA SER A 439 -11.28 9.58 9.90
C SER A 439 -11.48 8.20 10.53
N GLY A 440 -11.71 7.15 9.73
CA GLY A 440 -11.87 5.77 10.22
C GLY A 440 -10.64 5.24 10.96
N ILE A 441 -9.45 5.53 10.42
CA ILE A 441 -8.17 5.18 11.05
C ILE A 441 -8.00 5.95 12.35
N ALA A 442 -8.24 7.27 12.31
CA ALA A 442 -8.16 8.12 13.50
C ALA A 442 -9.10 7.62 14.60
N ARG A 443 -10.35 7.28 14.28
CA ARG A 443 -11.29 6.71 15.25
C ARG A 443 -10.79 5.41 15.85
N GLN A 444 -10.27 4.50 15.05
CA GLN A 444 -9.71 3.26 15.59
C GLN A 444 -8.54 3.52 16.55
N LEU A 445 -7.62 4.41 16.19
CA LEU A 445 -6.50 4.79 17.06
C LEU A 445 -6.98 5.49 18.33
N SER A 446 -8.03 6.32 18.27
CA SER A 446 -8.58 6.99 19.45
C SER A 446 -9.07 6.00 20.51
N THR A 447 -9.53 4.80 20.13
CA THR A 447 -9.94 3.77 21.09
C THR A 447 -8.76 3.18 21.87
N THR A 448 -7.58 3.15 21.24
CA THR A 448 -6.33 2.69 21.86
C THR A 448 -5.69 3.82 22.68
N LEU A 449 -5.63 5.02 22.11
CA LEU A 449 -5.03 6.21 22.73
C LEU A 449 -5.87 6.75 23.89
N GLN A 450 -7.19 6.56 23.85
CA GLN A 450 -8.15 7.21 24.74
C GLN A 450 -7.95 8.75 24.79
N ASP A 451 -7.56 9.33 23.66
CA ASP A 451 -7.21 10.74 23.54
C ASP A 451 -8.19 11.51 22.64
N GLU A 452 -8.22 12.83 22.80
CA GLU A 452 -9.06 13.73 22.02
C GLU A 452 -8.40 14.06 20.67
N TYR A 453 -9.14 13.81 19.59
CA TYR A 453 -8.71 14.12 18.23
C TYR A 453 -9.00 15.57 17.88
N LEU A 454 -7.96 16.28 17.43
CA LEU A 454 -7.96 17.71 17.17
C LEU A 454 -7.48 17.97 15.73
N ALA A 455 -8.42 17.95 14.78
CA ALA A 455 -8.19 18.34 13.39
C ALA A 455 -6.96 17.65 12.73
N GLY A 456 -6.73 16.37 13.00
CA GLY A 456 -5.55 15.63 12.50
C GLY A 456 -4.46 15.39 13.53
N LEU A 457 -4.55 15.98 14.72
CA LEU A 457 -3.59 15.84 15.81
C LEU A 457 -4.25 15.26 17.08
N TRP A 458 -3.46 14.98 18.11
CA TRP A 458 -3.91 14.39 19.37
C TRP A 458 -3.65 15.35 20.53
N ARG A 459 -4.62 15.55 21.43
CA ARG A 459 -4.51 16.54 22.52
C ARG A 459 -3.35 16.26 23.46
N SER A 460 -3.20 15.01 23.89
CA SER A 460 -2.23 14.63 24.92
C SER A 460 -0.78 14.71 24.40
N ASN A 461 -0.57 14.58 23.09
CA ASN A 461 0.72 14.77 22.44
C ASN A 461 0.76 15.97 21.47
N LEU A 462 -0.02 17.02 21.75
CA LEU A 462 -0.21 18.11 20.78
C LEU A 462 1.10 18.86 20.48
N VAL A 463 1.97 19.07 21.47
CA VAL A 463 3.21 19.83 21.29
C VAL A 463 4.15 19.12 20.31
N GLU A 464 4.33 17.81 20.44
CA GLU A 464 5.14 17.02 19.48
C GLU A 464 4.44 16.94 18.13
N CYS A 465 3.13 16.71 18.12
CA CYS A 465 2.32 16.70 16.91
C CYS A 465 2.35 18.02 16.12
N LEU A 466 2.68 19.16 16.75
CA LEU A 466 2.85 20.45 16.06
C LEU A 466 4.21 20.60 15.36
N SER A 467 5.14 19.66 15.56
CA SER A 467 6.49 19.68 14.96
C SER A 467 6.56 19.09 13.53
N TRP A 468 5.41 18.88 12.88
CA TRP A 468 5.38 18.42 11.49
C TRP A 468 6.05 19.45 10.57
N ILE A 469 6.74 18.94 9.54
CA ILE A 469 7.42 19.76 8.54
C ILE A 469 6.96 19.33 7.15
N ALA A 470 6.69 20.31 6.29
CA ALA A 470 6.42 20.07 4.89
C ALA A 470 7.70 19.64 4.17
N GLN A 471 7.63 18.56 3.39
CA GLN A 471 8.79 18.04 2.67
C GLN A 471 9.27 18.97 1.55
N ASN A 472 8.36 19.72 0.93
CA ASN A 472 8.66 20.68 -0.13
C ASN A 472 8.19 22.10 0.27
N PRO A 473 9.01 22.87 1.01
CA PRO A 473 8.59 24.17 1.53
C PRO A 473 8.43 25.25 0.46
N GLU A 474 9.18 25.18 -0.64
CA GLU A 474 9.19 26.19 -1.70
C GLU A 474 7.90 26.22 -2.56
N GLY A 475 7.07 25.19 -2.46
CA GLY A 475 5.76 25.09 -3.13
C GLY A 475 4.57 25.03 -2.17
N LEU A 476 4.77 25.41 -0.90
CA LEU A 476 3.70 25.38 0.10
C LEU A 476 2.57 26.34 -0.27
N SER A 477 1.44 25.77 -0.64
CA SER A 477 0.18 26.50 -0.79
C SER A 477 -0.85 25.99 0.21
N ARG A 478 -1.59 26.94 0.78
CA ARG A 478 -2.81 26.66 1.53
C ARG A 478 -3.98 26.70 0.55
N PRO A 479 -4.97 25.80 0.66
CA PRO A 479 -6.17 25.88 -0.15
C PRO A 479 -6.87 27.22 0.05
N THR A 480 -7.52 27.71 -1.00
CA THR A 480 -8.31 28.95 -0.96
C THR A 480 -9.59 28.80 -0.14
N VAL A 481 -10.14 27.59 -0.08
CA VAL A 481 -11.31 27.24 0.73
C VAL A 481 -10.84 26.67 2.06
N TYR A 482 -11.40 27.17 3.16
CA TYR A 482 -11.09 26.67 4.50
C TYR A 482 -11.40 25.17 4.60
N ARG A 483 -10.47 24.40 5.15
CA ARG A 483 -10.66 22.97 5.45
C ARG A 483 -10.10 22.52 6.80
N ALA A 484 -9.13 23.25 7.34
CA ALA A 484 -8.51 22.94 8.62
C ALA A 484 -7.77 24.15 9.22
N PRO A 485 -7.63 24.23 10.56
CA PRO A 485 -6.86 25.25 11.25
C PRO A 485 -5.40 25.31 10.77
N SER A 486 -4.80 26.50 10.79
CA SER A 486 -3.47 26.75 10.23
C SER A 486 -2.32 25.93 10.85
N TRP A 487 -2.51 25.43 12.07
CA TRP A 487 -1.59 24.60 12.84
C TRP A 487 -1.71 23.10 12.56
N SER A 488 -2.79 22.66 11.89
CA SER A 488 -2.95 21.28 11.45
C SER A 488 -2.18 21.03 10.16
N TRP A 489 -1.56 19.85 10.01
CA TRP A 489 -0.97 19.41 8.75
C TRP A 489 -2.00 19.35 7.62
N ALA A 490 -3.29 19.18 7.93
CA ALA A 490 -4.36 19.15 6.94
C ALA A 490 -4.55 20.52 6.28
N SER A 491 -4.02 21.60 6.84
CA SER A 491 -4.18 22.96 6.29
C SER A 491 -3.29 23.29 5.07
N VAL A 492 -2.39 22.38 4.66
CA VAL A 492 -1.46 22.58 3.52
C VAL A 492 -1.62 21.49 2.47
N ALA A 493 -1.36 21.82 1.20
CA ALA A 493 -1.39 20.89 0.07
C ALA A 493 0.00 20.30 -0.24
N SER A 494 0.69 19.81 0.80
CA SER A 494 2.04 19.24 0.68
C SER A 494 2.16 17.96 1.51
N SER A 495 3.09 17.09 1.13
CA SER A 495 3.51 15.95 1.93
C SER A 495 4.17 16.46 3.22
N VAL A 496 3.81 15.86 4.35
CA VAL A 496 4.39 16.21 5.65
C VAL A 496 5.15 15.02 6.22
N ARG A 497 6.11 15.32 7.10
CA ARG A 497 6.80 14.33 7.92
C ARG A 497 7.02 14.86 9.32
N TYR A 498 7.27 13.96 10.26
CA TYR A 498 7.72 14.29 11.61
C TYR A 498 9.19 13.89 11.74
N PHE A 499 10.02 14.75 12.34
CA PHE A 499 11.47 14.52 12.38
C PHE A 499 11.94 13.63 13.55
N HIS A 500 11.10 13.38 14.57
CA HIS A 500 11.56 12.76 15.84
C HIS A 500 10.54 11.85 16.55
N PHE A 501 9.49 11.38 15.88
CA PHE A 501 8.54 10.49 16.56
C PHE A 501 9.22 9.16 16.94
N GLY A 502 9.31 8.87 18.24
CA GLY A 502 9.76 7.57 18.76
C GLY A 502 11.25 7.38 19.05
N VAL A 503 12.07 8.43 19.00
CA VAL A 503 13.44 8.38 19.53
C VAL A 503 13.46 9.03 20.92
N PRO A 504 13.88 8.32 21.99
CA PRO A 504 13.96 8.87 23.34
C PRO A 504 15.13 9.86 23.53
N GLN A 505 15.38 10.73 22.54
CA GLN A 505 16.16 11.94 22.76
C GLN A 505 15.20 13.11 23.02
N VAL A 506 15.06 13.35 24.32
CA VAL A 506 14.57 14.53 25.05
C VAL A 506 14.69 15.85 24.28
N ALA A 507 13.78 16.12 23.33
CA ALA A 507 13.52 17.48 22.94
C ALA A 507 12.64 18.09 24.03
N GLU A 508 13.21 18.94 24.89
CA GLU A 508 12.42 19.60 25.93
C GLU A 508 11.39 20.55 25.28
N PRO A 509 10.09 20.38 25.54
CA PRO A 509 9.06 21.22 24.96
C PRO A 509 9.26 22.67 25.41
N GLN A 510 9.51 23.57 24.45
CA GLN A 510 9.71 25.01 24.70
C GLN A 510 8.39 25.79 24.86
N VAL A 511 7.26 25.12 24.62
CA VAL A 511 5.92 25.69 24.66
C VAL A 511 4.97 24.80 25.45
N THR A 512 3.95 25.42 26.04
CA THR A 512 2.83 24.78 26.73
C THR A 512 1.51 25.19 26.06
N ILE A 513 0.53 24.29 26.05
CA ILE A 513 -0.81 24.57 25.51
C ILE A 513 -1.65 25.28 26.58
N GLU A 514 -2.04 26.54 26.34
CA GLU A 514 -2.99 27.24 27.22
C GLU A 514 -4.43 26.90 26.89
N GLN A 515 -4.75 26.83 25.60
CA GLN A 515 -6.10 26.58 25.11
C GLN A 515 -6.03 25.97 23.72
N VAL A 516 -6.90 25.01 23.43
CA VAL A 516 -7.10 24.48 22.07
C VAL A 516 -8.56 24.11 21.90
N CYS A 517 -9.11 24.47 20.75
CA CYS A 517 -10.49 24.23 20.38
C CYS A 517 -10.59 23.90 18.89
N VAL A 518 -11.45 22.96 18.55
CA VAL A 518 -11.84 22.61 17.17
C VAL A 518 -13.36 22.55 17.16
N THR A 519 -13.99 23.11 16.13
CA THR A 519 -15.44 23.06 15.93
C THR A 519 -15.75 22.21 14.70
N PRO A 520 -16.42 21.05 14.86
CA PRO A 520 -16.80 20.20 13.73
C PRO A 520 -17.96 20.81 12.93
N GLU A 521 -18.08 20.44 11.66
CA GLU A 521 -19.18 20.90 10.78
C GLU A 521 -20.52 20.25 11.16
N SER A 522 -20.50 18.96 11.51
CA SER A 522 -21.70 18.13 11.76
C SER A 522 -21.66 17.37 13.09
N GLY A 523 -20.94 17.89 14.09
CA GLY A 523 -20.77 17.25 15.41
C GLY A 523 -19.72 16.12 15.43
N ASP A 524 -19.22 15.72 14.27
CA ASP A 524 -18.16 14.74 14.13
C ASP A 524 -16.76 15.38 14.14
N TYR A 525 -16.03 15.25 15.26
CA TYR A 525 -14.66 15.76 15.41
C TYR A 525 -13.62 15.07 14.50
N PHE A 526 -13.92 13.90 13.95
CA PHE A 526 -13.03 13.21 13.02
C PHE A 526 -13.26 13.59 11.56
N GLY A 527 -14.38 14.27 11.28
CA GLY A 527 -14.82 14.64 9.94
C GLY A 527 -14.38 16.06 9.53
N GLN A 528 -15.27 16.74 8.79
CA GLN A 528 -15.04 18.13 8.38
C GLN A 528 -15.13 19.07 9.57
N ILE A 529 -14.32 20.11 9.55
CA ILE A 529 -14.22 21.10 10.61
C ILE A 529 -14.51 22.49 10.08
N ARG A 530 -15.20 23.29 10.90
CA ARG A 530 -15.64 24.64 10.59
C ARG A 530 -14.62 25.70 11.01
N ASP A 531 -14.00 25.50 12.16
CA ASP A 531 -12.98 26.41 12.71
C ASP A 531 -12.14 25.70 13.79
N GLY A 532 -11.03 26.29 14.21
CA GLY A 532 -10.26 25.89 15.38
C GLY A 532 -9.05 26.78 15.65
N PHE A 533 -8.67 26.89 16.92
CA PHE A 533 -7.51 27.67 17.35
C PHE A 533 -6.70 26.94 18.40
N VAL A 534 -5.42 27.32 18.49
CA VAL A 534 -4.50 26.90 19.55
C VAL A 534 -3.81 28.13 20.12
N LYS A 535 -3.71 28.21 21.44
CA LYS A 535 -3.00 29.24 22.18
C LYS A 535 -1.85 28.60 22.94
N LEU A 536 -0.64 29.05 22.63
CA LEU A 536 0.61 28.53 23.19
C LEU A 536 1.23 29.57 24.12
N ARG A 537 1.87 29.12 25.20
CA ARG A 537 2.76 29.92 26.05
C ARG A 537 4.14 29.29 26.05
N GLY A 538 5.16 30.07 25.71
CA GLY A 538 6.55 29.63 25.72
C GLY A 538 7.51 30.78 25.95
N SER A 539 8.78 30.43 26.15
CA SER A 539 9.89 31.38 26.22
C SER A 539 10.14 31.93 24.82
N MET A 540 10.13 33.26 24.65
CA MET A 540 10.54 33.90 23.39
C MET A 540 12.06 33.96 23.27
#